data_AF-A0A4V2ZNS7-F1
#
_entry.id   AF-A0A4V2ZNS7-F1
#
_cell.length_a   1.000
_cell.length_b   1.000
_cell.length_c   1.000
_cell.angle_alpha   90.00
_cell.angle_beta   90.00
_cell.angle_gamma   90.00
#
_symmetry.space_group_name_H-M   'P 1'
#
loop_
_entity.id
_entity.type
_entity.pdbx_description
1 polymer ?
#
loop_
_entity_poly.entity_id
_entity_poly.type
_entity_poly.pdbx_seq_one_letter_code
_entity_poly.pdbx_strand_id
1 'polypeptide(L)'
;MNLRAALMLACVLALLPVLAVAAGNDSTAGQLPLAYQIEPGAKSWTGRLRAVGWQASLVGTDDRQPLSGLWEAGALLDARQLPSRRIYTSLPASMLQPERLVALQWPDLDDATRERLDVQQLAWLRGDNANPALRPRETRLASARGARVLVVAPPAWQPGQPGHAPFRVRHAQRPHMAWLGTVDGQLHGFDALTGEERAVYLPRTLLPLAAAMAESRAPVAPNPCPRPESTDAVVGGAWRTLLLCAFRGGPEDIAGVFALDITEPDAALPLRLLWEQAATPALPLAGIGPVRVAALSDSQAPRWHAIALLAPPAEPGLALLPLDTPAAPWRMLRVAGQGCDGKPSAAALRAVTVAKAFDGTALAAYATDADGQLWRFALGDVLRQQPAPPATCLYRLRGGVDLAEPAPPVVLGTPAQPLVVYAAGNELAAVADGTHAASQPASIEVRAQGAGFVLQAAPGQRPSAQTVGWHLVLPDADEQIERVSLASPGYLVVVTRLPDGRQRSYLVLGATGESVGRKTDGAPVLPFVTGQVSEGPPIFTRETLPGMTPQAGSAGREVHALALWAVENGVATRLAHVVASRRTGRLAWRELAGPAKETAP
;
A
#
# COMPACT_ATOMS: atom_id res chain seq x y z
N MET A 1 -4.55 -59.60 -50.10
CA MET A 1 -4.48 -60.15 -48.72
C MET A 1 -3.90 -59.07 -47.84
N ASN A 2 -4.74 -58.12 -47.39
CA ASN A 2 -4.29 -56.86 -46.78
C ASN A 2 -5.35 -56.29 -45.82
N LEU A 3 -4.84 -55.81 -44.69
CA LEU A 3 -5.31 -54.65 -43.89
C LEU A 3 -6.65 -54.66 -43.15
N ARG A 4 -7.40 -55.76 -43.04
CA ARG A 4 -8.66 -55.76 -42.24
C ARG A 4 -8.68 -56.64 -40.98
N ALA A 5 -7.65 -57.44 -40.74
CA ALA A 5 -7.57 -58.32 -39.55
C ALA A 5 -6.65 -57.82 -38.42
N ALA A 6 -5.86 -56.76 -38.66
CA ALA A 6 -5.02 -56.13 -37.63
C ALA A 6 -5.74 -55.06 -36.80
N LEU A 7 -7.02 -54.76 -37.11
CA LEU A 7 -7.79 -53.69 -36.45
C LEU A 7 -8.72 -54.16 -35.31
N MET A 8 -8.74 -55.44 -34.97
CA MET A 8 -9.71 -56.01 -34.01
C MET A 8 -9.08 -56.60 -32.73
N LEU A 9 -7.76 -56.44 -32.54
CA LEU A 9 -7.06 -56.85 -31.31
C LEU A 9 -6.40 -55.68 -30.56
N ALA A 10 -6.92 -54.46 -30.76
CA ALA A 10 -6.54 -53.27 -29.99
C ALA A 10 -7.72 -52.65 -29.21
N CYS A 11 -8.88 -53.33 -29.17
CA CYS A 11 -10.13 -52.81 -28.59
C CYS A 11 -10.48 -53.32 -27.19
N VAL A 12 -9.55 -53.93 -26.43
CA VAL A 12 -9.87 -54.46 -25.07
C VAL A 12 -8.89 -53.99 -23.97
N LEU A 13 -8.10 -52.94 -24.22
CA LEU A 13 -7.28 -52.28 -23.19
C LEU A 13 -7.50 -50.76 -23.24
N ALA A 14 -8.74 -50.35 -23.02
CA ALA A 14 -9.11 -48.95 -22.78
C ALA A 14 -10.28 -48.89 -21.78
N LEU A 15 -9.99 -49.23 -20.52
CA LEU A 15 -10.89 -49.09 -19.38
C LEU A 15 -10.14 -48.38 -18.23
N LEU A 16 -10.22 -47.05 -18.28
CA LEU A 16 -10.15 -46.05 -17.16
C LEU A 16 -8.84 -45.93 -16.34
N PRO A 17 -8.53 -44.72 -15.78
CA PRO A 17 -9.40 -43.58 -15.59
C PRO A 17 -9.07 -42.36 -16.45
N VAL A 18 -10.13 -41.64 -16.80
CA VAL A 18 -10.08 -40.20 -17.05
C VAL A 18 -9.36 -39.57 -15.86
N LEU A 19 -8.12 -39.13 -16.05
CA LEU A 19 -7.55 -38.10 -15.19
C LEU A 19 -8.48 -36.90 -15.35
N ALA A 20 -9.38 -36.74 -14.38
CA ALA A 20 -10.01 -35.47 -14.14
C ALA A 20 -8.87 -34.48 -13.97
N VAL A 21 -8.60 -33.71 -15.02
CA VAL A 21 -7.85 -32.47 -14.90
C VAL A 21 -8.75 -31.61 -14.02
N ALA A 22 -8.53 -31.68 -12.71
CA ALA A 22 -8.96 -30.62 -11.84
C ALA A 22 -8.40 -29.36 -12.48
N ALA A 23 -9.29 -28.46 -12.90
CA ALA A 23 -8.93 -27.09 -13.23
C ALA A 23 -8.41 -26.45 -11.92
N GLY A 24 -7.19 -26.81 -11.55
CA GLY A 24 -6.42 -26.15 -10.53
C GLY A 24 -6.07 -24.80 -11.11
N ASN A 25 -6.67 -23.76 -10.53
CA ASN A 25 -6.17 -22.41 -10.65
C ASN A 25 -4.73 -22.42 -10.09
N ASP A 26 -3.73 -22.68 -10.93
CA ASP A 26 -2.33 -22.37 -10.65
C ASP A 26 -2.20 -20.84 -10.69
N SER A 27 -2.77 -20.18 -9.67
CA SER A 27 -2.49 -18.78 -9.43
C SER A 27 -1.08 -18.69 -8.84
N THR A 28 -0.19 -17.96 -9.50
CA THR A 28 1.13 -17.55 -8.99
C THR A 28 1.07 -16.91 -7.59
N ALA A 29 -0.11 -16.50 -7.12
CA ALA A 29 -0.39 -16.07 -5.75
C ALA A 29 -0.01 -17.09 -4.67
N GLY A 30 0.04 -18.40 -4.98
CA GLY A 30 0.51 -19.45 -4.06
C GLY A 30 2.03 -19.62 -4.02
N GLN A 31 2.78 -18.93 -4.89
CA GLN A 31 4.24 -19.04 -5.03
C GLN A 31 4.97 -17.76 -4.64
N LEU A 32 4.26 -16.68 -4.30
CA LEU A 32 4.88 -15.41 -3.91
C LEU A 32 5.72 -15.58 -2.64
N PRO A 33 6.82 -14.80 -2.52
CA PRO A 33 7.50 -14.62 -1.25
C PRO A 33 6.52 -14.26 -0.13
N LEU A 34 6.79 -14.83 1.04
CA LEU A 34 6.07 -14.58 2.28
C LEU A 34 6.18 -13.10 2.70
N ALA A 35 7.36 -12.53 2.53
CA ALA A 35 7.65 -11.12 2.81
C ALA A 35 8.86 -10.62 2.03
N TYR A 36 9.01 -9.30 2.00
CA TYR A 36 10.16 -8.59 1.45
C TYR A 36 10.80 -7.78 2.58
N GLN A 37 12.04 -8.10 2.92
CA GLN A 37 12.79 -7.50 4.02
C GLN A 37 13.75 -6.46 3.48
N ILE A 38 13.62 -5.23 4.00
CA ILE A 38 14.56 -4.15 3.75
C ILE A 38 15.63 -4.22 4.82
N GLU A 39 16.88 -4.47 4.42
CA GLU A 39 18.03 -4.58 5.33
C GLU A 39 18.94 -3.36 5.15
N PRO A 40 19.37 -2.69 6.23
CA PRO A 40 20.38 -1.64 6.15
C PRO A 40 21.75 -2.21 5.74
N GLY A 41 22.52 -1.48 4.95
CA GLY A 41 23.93 -1.80 4.69
C GLY A 41 24.84 -1.25 5.79
N ALA A 42 26.16 -1.45 5.66
CA ALA A 42 27.15 -0.88 6.57
C ALA A 42 27.24 0.65 6.46
N LYS A 43 26.76 1.23 5.35
CA LYS A 43 26.63 2.67 5.16
C LYS A 43 25.17 3.08 5.03
N SER A 44 24.85 4.31 5.47
CA SER A 44 23.45 4.79 5.50
C SER A 44 22.80 4.89 4.12
N TRP A 45 23.58 4.99 3.04
CA TRP A 45 23.09 5.04 1.65
C TRP A 45 23.05 3.68 0.95
N THR A 46 23.53 2.62 1.60
CA THR A 46 23.50 1.25 1.07
C THR A 46 22.43 0.43 1.77
N GLY A 47 21.89 -0.58 1.09
CA GLY A 47 20.94 -1.50 1.66
C GLY A 47 20.71 -2.72 0.77
N ARG A 48 19.86 -3.62 1.25
CA ARG A 48 19.46 -4.83 0.53
C ARG A 48 17.95 -4.99 0.58
N LEU A 49 17.42 -5.72 -0.41
CA LEU A 49 16.04 -6.15 -0.43
C LEU A 49 16.04 -7.67 -0.61
N ARG A 50 15.58 -8.38 0.41
CA ARG A 50 15.52 -9.84 0.42
C ARG A 50 14.07 -10.32 0.39
N ALA A 51 13.75 -11.19 -0.55
CA ALA A 51 12.51 -11.96 -0.50
C ALA A 51 12.70 -13.20 0.37
N VAL A 52 11.75 -13.49 1.24
CA VAL A 52 11.80 -14.66 2.13
C VAL A 52 10.56 -15.53 1.96
N GLY A 53 10.72 -16.83 2.20
CA GLY A 53 9.64 -17.83 2.16
C GLY A 53 9.83 -18.89 3.25
N TRP A 54 8.86 -19.79 3.38
CA TRP A 54 8.97 -20.93 4.28
C TRP A 54 10.04 -21.91 3.80
N GLN A 55 10.87 -22.40 4.72
CA GLN A 55 11.86 -23.42 4.38
C GLN A 55 11.20 -24.82 4.33
N ALA A 56 11.03 -25.37 3.12
CA ALA A 56 10.24 -26.57 2.85
C ALA A 56 10.76 -27.90 3.45
N SER A 57 11.95 -27.93 4.05
CA SER A 57 12.65 -29.18 4.44
C SER A 57 12.86 -29.35 5.95
N LEU A 58 12.38 -28.43 6.78
CA LEU A 58 12.49 -28.53 8.24
C LEU A 58 11.10 -28.61 8.87
N VAL A 59 10.90 -29.57 9.77
CA VAL A 59 9.69 -29.61 10.61
C VAL A 59 9.78 -28.47 11.62
N GLY A 60 9.22 -27.32 11.27
CA GLY A 60 8.88 -26.31 12.26
C GLY A 60 7.73 -26.82 13.14
N THR A 61 7.64 -26.35 14.38
CA THR A 61 6.40 -26.48 15.17
C THR A 61 5.39 -25.44 14.68
N ASP A 62 4.09 -25.63 14.93
CA ASP A 62 3.05 -24.65 14.56
C ASP A 62 3.39 -23.19 14.96
N ASP A 63 4.16 -23.00 16.03
CA ASP A 63 4.54 -21.67 16.57
C ASP A 63 5.92 -21.16 16.13
N ARG A 64 6.75 -21.97 15.47
CA ARG A 64 8.12 -21.60 15.05
C ARG A 64 8.49 -22.24 13.71
N GLN A 65 8.76 -21.40 12.72
CA GLN A 65 9.01 -21.80 11.35
C GLN A 65 10.29 -21.14 10.79
N PRO A 66 11.26 -21.92 10.28
CA PRO A 66 12.44 -21.36 9.65
C PRO A 66 12.12 -20.72 8.29
N LEU A 67 12.81 -19.63 7.98
CA LEU A 67 12.69 -18.90 6.72
C LEU A 67 13.88 -19.17 5.81
N SER A 68 13.62 -19.27 4.52
CA SER A 68 14.64 -19.29 3.48
C SER A 68 14.65 -17.98 2.70
N GLY A 69 15.83 -17.44 2.40
CA GLY A 69 15.97 -16.37 1.41
C GLY A 69 15.73 -16.92 0.00
N LEU A 70 14.80 -16.32 -0.72
CA LEU A 70 14.41 -16.72 -2.08
C LEU A 70 15.26 -16.00 -3.13
N TRP A 71 15.43 -14.69 -2.97
CA TRP A 71 16.29 -13.85 -3.79
C TRP A 71 16.72 -12.59 -3.04
N GLU A 72 17.79 -11.94 -3.50
CA GLU A 72 18.29 -10.66 -2.98
C GLU A 72 18.53 -9.70 -4.15
N ALA A 73 17.84 -8.56 -4.18
CA ALA A 73 17.82 -7.68 -5.34
C ALA A 73 19.18 -7.04 -5.63
N GLY A 74 19.96 -6.66 -4.60
CA GLY A 74 21.30 -6.11 -4.77
C GLY A 74 22.24 -7.08 -5.50
N ALA A 75 22.29 -8.33 -5.05
CA ALA A 75 23.07 -9.39 -5.70
C ALA A 75 22.64 -9.64 -7.16
N LEU A 76 21.34 -9.67 -7.44
CA LEU A 76 20.82 -9.81 -8.80
C LEU A 76 21.19 -8.60 -9.68
N LEU A 77 21.15 -7.40 -9.11
CA LEU A 77 21.56 -6.17 -9.81
C LEU A 77 23.05 -6.17 -10.11
N ASP A 78 23.91 -6.62 -9.19
CA ASP A 78 25.37 -6.68 -9.39
C ASP A 78 25.76 -7.67 -10.51
N ALA A 79 25.05 -8.79 -10.61
CA ALA A 79 25.24 -9.79 -11.67
C ALA A 79 24.76 -9.29 -13.06
N ARG A 80 23.93 -8.24 -13.10
CA ARG A 80 23.32 -7.75 -14.34
C ARG A 80 24.30 -6.90 -15.18
N GLN A 81 24.16 -6.90 -16.49
CA GLN A 81 24.88 -5.97 -17.36
C GLN A 81 24.26 -4.55 -17.31
N LEU A 82 25.07 -3.51 -17.09
CA LEU A 82 24.59 -2.12 -16.96
C LEU A 82 23.75 -1.62 -18.14
N PRO A 83 24.08 -1.91 -19.42
CA PRO A 83 23.25 -1.46 -20.55
C PRO A 83 21.86 -2.11 -20.58
N SER A 84 21.68 -3.27 -19.96
CA SER A 84 20.39 -3.97 -19.91
C SER A 84 19.41 -3.39 -18.89
N ARG A 85 19.86 -2.46 -18.02
CA ARG A 85 19.01 -1.82 -17.02
C ARG A 85 18.10 -0.78 -17.67
N ARG A 86 16.80 -0.94 -17.46
CA ARG A 86 15.73 -0.07 -17.97
C ARG A 86 15.41 1.02 -16.95
N ILE A 87 16.21 2.07 -16.94
CA ILE A 87 16.09 3.23 -16.04
C ILE A 87 15.57 4.40 -16.84
N TYR A 88 14.52 5.05 -16.35
CA TYR A 88 13.81 6.12 -17.04
C TYR A 88 13.71 7.38 -16.18
N THR A 89 13.64 8.53 -16.85
CA THR A 89 13.28 9.83 -16.27
C THR A 89 12.25 10.52 -17.17
N SER A 90 11.60 11.57 -16.66
CA SER A 90 10.72 12.41 -17.47
C SER A 90 11.48 13.62 -18.02
N LEU A 91 11.08 14.11 -19.19
CA LEU A 91 11.45 15.43 -19.69
C LEU A 91 10.20 16.31 -19.74
N PRO A 92 10.31 17.60 -19.34
CA PRO A 92 9.16 18.50 -19.36
C PRO A 92 8.68 18.73 -20.80
N ALA A 93 7.43 19.20 -20.92
CA ALA A 93 6.94 19.66 -22.21
C ALA A 93 7.77 20.85 -22.73
N SER A 94 7.97 20.89 -24.04
CA SER A 94 8.60 21.99 -24.78
C SER A 94 7.66 22.45 -25.90
N MET A 95 8.01 23.51 -26.63
CA MET A 95 7.18 23.96 -27.76
C MET A 95 6.95 22.88 -28.83
N LEU A 96 7.89 21.93 -28.98
CA LEU A 96 7.86 20.94 -30.06
C LEU A 96 7.50 19.53 -29.59
N GLN A 97 7.56 19.26 -28.28
CA GLN A 97 7.39 17.91 -27.75
C GLN A 97 6.60 17.96 -26.44
N PRO A 98 5.61 17.07 -26.25
CA PRO A 98 4.91 16.96 -24.98
C PRO A 98 5.87 16.45 -23.90
N GLU A 99 5.39 16.51 -22.65
CA GLU A 99 6.02 15.80 -21.54
C GLU A 99 6.13 14.31 -21.91
N ARG A 100 7.29 13.71 -21.68
CA ARG A 100 7.56 12.35 -22.13
C ARG A 100 8.54 11.63 -21.22
N LEU A 101 8.44 10.31 -21.25
CA LEU A 101 9.40 9.41 -20.61
C LEU A 101 10.58 9.18 -21.57
N VAL A 102 11.81 9.27 -21.06
CA VAL A 102 13.05 8.93 -21.80
C VAL A 102 13.91 7.98 -20.96
N ALA A 103 14.80 7.24 -21.61
CA ALA A 103 15.79 6.47 -20.88
C ALA A 103 16.77 7.42 -20.19
N LEU A 104 17.19 7.10 -18.96
CA LEU A 104 18.20 7.85 -18.24
C LEU A 104 19.59 7.51 -18.80
N GLN A 105 19.86 7.95 -20.03
CA GLN A 105 21.10 7.74 -20.77
C GLN A 105 21.52 9.05 -21.43
N TRP A 106 22.82 9.32 -21.48
CA TRP A 106 23.35 10.61 -21.91
C TRP A 106 22.77 11.12 -23.25
N PRO A 107 22.65 10.28 -24.32
CA PRO A 107 22.11 10.72 -25.61
C PRO A 107 20.63 11.11 -25.57
N ASP A 108 19.86 10.55 -24.64
CA ASP A 108 18.40 10.71 -24.56
C ASP A 108 17.96 11.92 -23.71
N LEU A 109 18.89 12.50 -22.94
CA LEU A 109 18.63 13.68 -22.10
C LEU A 109 18.69 14.97 -22.94
N ASP A 110 17.87 15.95 -22.58
CA ASP A 110 17.97 17.30 -23.14
C ASP A 110 19.10 18.11 -22.48
N ASP A 111 19.46 19.24 -23.08
CA ASP A 111 20.57 20.06 -22.60
C ASP A 111 20.32 20.61 -21.20
N ALA A 112 19.08 21.03 -20.88
CA ALA A 112 18.70 21.50 -19.56
C ALA A 112 18.88 20.43 -18.46
N THR A 113 18.68 19.16 -18.80
CA THR A 113 18.94 18.03 -17.89
C THR A 113 20.44 17.75 -17.76
N ARG A 114 21.19 17.80 -18.87
CA ARG A 114 22.65 17.61 -18.89
C ARG A 114 23.41 18.71 -18.14
N GLU A 115 22.86 19.91 -18.03
CA GLU A 115 23.41 20.99 -17.20
C GLU A 115 23.34 20.68 -15.68
N ARG A 116 22.45 19.76 -15.27
CA ARG A 116 22.21 19.41 -13.86
C ARG A 116 22.84 18.07 -13.44
N LEU A 117 23.47 17.37 -14.38
CA LEU A 117 24.00 16.02 -14.20
C LEU A 117 25.23 15.83 -15.08
N ASP A 118 26.36 15.43 -14.50
CA ASP A 118 27.55 15.07 -15.28
C ASP A 118 27.55 13.58 -15.70
N VAL A 119 28.43 13.22 -16.64
CA VAL A 119 28.51 11.86 -17.20
C VAL A 119 28.90 10.81 -16.15
N GLN A 120 29.73 11.17 -15.16
CA GLN A 120 30.19 10.27 -14.10
C GLN A 120 29.09 10.05 -13.05
N GLN A 121 28.38 11.11 -12.65
CA GLN A 121 27.19 11.04 -11.80
C GLN A 121 26.10 10.19 -12.47
N LEU A 122 25.88 10.36 -13.78
CA LEU A 122 24.95 9.53 -14.53
C LEU A 122 25.38 8.05 -14.50
N ALA A 123 26.65 7.75 -14.78
CA ALA A 123 27.17 6.39 -14.75
C ALA A 123 26.95 5.75 -13.36
N TRP A 124 27.22 6.49 -12.29
CA TRP A 124 27.00 6.06 -10.92
C TRP A 124 25.53 5.80 -10.60
N LEU A 125 24.62 6.69 -11.00
CA LEU A 125 23.17 6.49 -10.83
C LEU A 125 22.67 5.23 -11.55
N ARG A 126 23.26 4.93 -12.72
CA ARG A 126 23.00 3.70 -13.46
C ARG A 126 23.64 2.46 -12.85
N GLY A 127 24.47 2.60 -11.82
CA GLY A 127 25.08 1.51 -11.04
C GLY A 127 26.53 1.19 -11.42
N ASP A 128 27.22 2.08 -12.13
CA ASP A 128 28.66 1.97 -12.35
C ASP A 128 29.43 2.41 -11.09
N ASN A 129 30.16 1.47 -10.50
CA ASN A 129 30.95 1.67 -9.29
C ASN A 129 32.47 1.67 -9.55
N ALA A 130 32.91 1.81 -10.82
CA ALA A 130 34.32 1.74 -11.18
C ALA A 130 35.13 2.98 -10.76
N ASN A 131 34.49 4.13 -10.57
CA ASN A 131 35.17 5.38 -10.22
C ASN A 131 35.34 5.52 -8.70
N PRO A 132 36.58 5.44 -8.15
CA PRO A 132 36.81 5.53 -6.71
C PRO A 132 36.64 6.94 -6.13
N ALA A 133 36.52 7.97 -6.97
CA ALA A 133 36.23 9.33 -6.51
C ALA A 133 34.76 9.51 -6.09
N LEU A 134 33.87 8.67 -6.64
CA LEU A 134 32.44 8.68 -6.34
C LEU A 134 32.12 7.84 -5.11
N ARG A 135 30.92 8.07 -4.58
CA ARG A 135 30.42 7.41 -3.38
C ARG A 135 30.44 5.88 -3.54
N PRO A 136 31.10 5.13 -2.65
CA PRO A 136 31.17 3.67 -2.76
C PRO A 136 29.82 3.02 -2.49
N ARG A 137 29.53 1.89 -3.15
CA ARG A 137 28.34 1.07 -2.92
C ARG A 137 28.71 -0.36 -2.50
N GLU A 138 27.87 -0.99 -1.69
CA GLU A 138 28.00 -2.42 -1.34
C GLU A 138 27.38 -3.32 -2.41
N THR A 139 26.24 -2.89 -2.94
CA THR A 139 25.57 -3.44 -4.13
C THR A 139 25.04 -2.28 -4.96
N ARG A 140 24.60 -2.53 -6.19
CA ARG A 140 23.97 -1.50 -7.03
C ARG A 140 22.64 -0.97 -6.46
N LEU A 141 22.02 -1.63 -5.50
CA LEU A 141 20.81 -1.14 -4.82
C LEU A 141 21.19 -0.15 -3.71
N ALA A 142 20.59 1.04 -3.74
CA ALA A 142 20.73 2.02 -2.67
C ALA A 142 19.83 1.66 -1.46
N SER A 143 20.06 2.33 -0.33
CA SER A 143 19.25 2.11 0.87
C SER A 143 17.77 2.43 0.61
N ALA A 144 16.89 1.53 1.04
CA ALA A 144 15.44 1.76 1.08
C ALA A 144 14.96 2.10 2.50
N ARG A 145 15.83 2.66 3.35
CA ARG A 145 15.49 3.06 4.71
C ARG A 145 14.28 4.00 4.72
N GLY A 146 13.28 3.67 5.55
CA GLY A 146 12.02 4.41 5.65
C GLY A 146 10.99 4.10 4.55
N ALA A 147 11.35 3.28 3.54
CA ALA A 147 10.44 2.86 2.48
C ALA A 147 9.52 1.73 2.91
N ARG A 148 8.49 1.50 2.10
CA ARG A 148 7.70 0.27 2.10
C ARG A 148 7.75 -0.37 0.72
N VAL A 149 7.84 -1.70 0.69
CA VAL A 149 7.66 -2.46 -0.54
C VAL A 149 6.17 -2.50 -0.87
N LEU A 150 5.80 -2.01 -2.06
CA LEU A 150 4.46 -2.15 -2.61
C LEU A 150 4.43 -3.33 -3.57
N VAL A 151 3.68 -4.37 -3.22
CA VAL A 151 3.42 -5.50 -4.13
C VAL A 151 2.16 -5.23 -4.94
N VAL A 152 2.30 -5.16 -6.25
CA VAL A 152 1.21 -4.98 -7.21
C VAL A 152 0.94 -6.32 -7.89
N ALA A 153 -0.22 -6.88 -7.61
CA ALA A 153 -0.70 -8.11 -8.21
C ALA A 153 -1.33 -7.86 -9.61
N PRO A 154 -1.62 -8.92 -10.38
CA PRO A 154 -2.64 -8.85 -11.43
C PRO A 154 -3.91 -8.14 -10.94
N PRO A 155 -4.65 -7.44 -11.82
CA PRO A 155 -5.81 -6.66 -11.39
C PRO A 155 -6.78 -7.50 -10.57
N ALA A 156 -7.03 -7.07 -9.33
CA ALA A 156 -7.96 -7.78 -8.45
C ALA A 156 -9.41 -7.53 -8.88
N TRP A 157 -10.34 -8.35 -8.41
CA TRP A 157 -11.76 -8.12 -8.69
C TRP A 157 -12.25 -6.80 -8.08
N GLN A 158 -12.76 -5.89 -8.92
CA GLN A 158 -13.44 -4.66 -8.49
C GLN A 158 -14.91 -4.70 -8.92
N PRO A 159 -15.78 -5.41 -8.17
CA PRO A 159 -17.18 -5.56 -8.55
C PRO A 159 -17.88 -4.20 -8.59
N GLY A 160 -18.78 -4.03 -9.56
CA GLY A 160 -19.57 -2.80 -9.69
C GLY A 160 -18.94 -1.72 -10.56
N GLN A 161 -17.67 -1.85 -10.96
CA GLN A 161 -16.99 -0.89 -11.82
C GLN A 161 -17.12 -1.29 -13.31
N PRO A 162 -17.86 -0.51 -14.13
CA PRO A 162 -18.09 -0.85 -15.54
C PRO A 162 -16.79 -1.01 -16.33
N GLY A 163 -16.72 -2.06 -17.16
CA GLY A 163 -15.56 -2.32 -18.03
C GLY A 163 -14.29 -2.87 -17.33
N HIS A 164 -14.27 -2.96 -16.00
CA HIS A 164 -13.10 -3.50 -15.26
C HIS A 164 -12.94 -5.02 -15.45
N ALA A 165 -14.06 -5.76 -15.52
CA ALA A 165 -14.02 -7.22 -15.63
C ALA A 165 -13.23 -7.73 -16.86
N PRO A 166 -13.43 -7.21 -18.09
CA PRO A 166 -12.58 -7.54 -19.23
C PRO A 166 -11.11 -7.16 -19.05
N PHE A 167 -10.82 -6.02 -18.43
CA PHE A 167 -9.45 -5.59 -18.15
C PHE A 167 -8.73 -6.59 -17.24
N ARG A 168 -9.38 -7.01 -16.15
CA ARG A 168 -8.84 -8.07 -15.27
C ARG A 168 -8.54 -9.36 -16.02
N VAL A 169 -9.47 -9.83 -16.85
CA VAL A 169 -9.28 -11.09 -17.61
C VAL A 169 -8.08 -10.96 -18.54
N ARG A 170 -7.91 -9.81 -19.21
CA ARG A 170 -6.80 -9.54 -20.12
C ARG A 170 -5.43 -9.56 -19.41
N HIS A 171 -5.34 -8.99 -18.21
CA HIS A 171 -4.08 -8.87 -17.48
C HIS A 171 -3.96 -9.86 -16.31
N ALA A 172 -4.75 -10.93 -16.29
CA ALA A 172 -4.75 -11.92 -15.22
C ALA A 172 -3.40 -12.65 -15.06
N GLN A 173 -2.61 -12.70 -16.14
CA GLN A 173 -1.34 -13.42 -16.22
C GLN A 173 -0.10 -12.52 -16.12
N ARG A 174 -0.26 -11.20 -15.94
CA ARG A 174 0.92 -10.34 -15.76
C ARG A 174 1.69 -10.74 -14.49
N PRO A 175 3.01 -10.56 -14.43
CA PRO A 175 3.77 -10.85 -13.22
C PRO A 175 3.31 -9.96 -12.06
N HIS A 176 3.46 -10.48 -10.85
CA HIS A 176 3.40 -9.66 -9.66
C HIS A 176 4.65 -8.78 -9.61
N MET A 177 4.49 -7.51 -9.27
CA MET A 177 5.58 -6.54 -9.23
C MET A 177 5.81 -6.05 -7.80
N ALA A 178 7.06 -5.96 -7.36
CA ALA A 178 7.46 -5.36 -6.08
C ALA A 178 8.13 -4.00 -6.35
N TRP A 179 7.50 -2.92 -5.91
CA TRP A 179 7.98 -1.55 -6.08
C TRP A 179 8.63 -1.03 -4.80
N LEU A 180 9.79 -0.39 -4.93
CA LEU A 180 10.60 0.09 -3.81
C LEU A 180 11.32 1.38 -4.17
N GLY A 181 11.02 2.47 -3.45
CA GLY A 181 11.80 3.70 -3.51
C GLY A 181 13.12 3.55 -2.74
N THR A 182 14.18 4.19 -3.21
CA THR A 182 15.49 4.23 -2.56
C THR A 182 16.00 5.67 -2.38
N VAL A 183 16.97 5.85 -1.48
CA VAL A 183 17.50 7.18 -1.10
C VAL A 183 18.25 7.92 -2.22
N ASP A 184 18.58 7.25 -3.32
CA ASP A 184 19.13 7.87 -4.54
C ASP A 184 18.03 8.41 -5.47
N GLY A 185 16.78 8.47 -5.01
CA GLY A 185 15.63 9.02 -5.74
C GLY A 185 15.00 8.05 -6.74
N GLN A 186 15.54 6.84 -6.87
CA GLN A 186 15.05 5.83 -7.79
C GLN A 186 13.87 5.05 -7.19
N LEU A 187 12.85 4.82 -8.00
CA LEU A 187 11.76 3.88 -7.72
C LEU A 187 11.96 2.63 -8.57
N HIS A 188 12.41 1.55 -7.94
CA HIS A 188 12.69 0.28 -8.58
C HIS A 188 11.43 -0.58 -8.64
N GLY A 189 11.20 -1.25 -9.78
CA GLY A 189 10.18 -2.27 -9.95
C GLY A 189 10.81 -3.62 -10.26
N PHE A 190 10.68 -4.56 -9.34
CA PHE A 190 11.17 -5.93 -9.47
C PHE A 190 10.01 -6.88 -9.77
N ASP A 191 10.28 -7.96 -10.52
CA ASP A 191 9.42 -9.13 -10.48
C ASP A 191 9.37 -9.65 -9.04
N ALA A 192 8.16 -9.71 -8.47
CA ALA A 192 7.97 -10.04 -7.08
C ALA A 192 8.39 -11.49 -6.76
N LEU A 193 8.31 -12.39 -7.73
CA LEU A 193 8.67 -13.80 -7.55
C LEU A 193 10.18 -14.03 -7.73
N THR A 194 10.79 -13.43 -8.75
CA THR A 194 12.17 -13.73 -9.14
C THR A 194 13.20 -12.71 -8.69
N GLY A 195 12.78 -11.49 -8.33
CA GLY A 195 13.66 -10.37 -8.00
C GLY A 195 14.28 -9.68 -9.22
N GLU A 196 13.90 -10.06 -10.45
CA GLU A 196 14.41 -9.44 -11.67
C GLU A 196 13.93 -7.97 -11.77
N GLU A 197 14.86 -7.01 -11.86
CA GLU A 197 14.50 -5.60 -12.07
C GLU A 197 13.85 -5.40 -13.46
N ARG A 198 12.57 -5.07 -13.51
CA ARG A 198 11.85 -4.82 -14.77
C ARG A 198 12.03 -3.39 -15.24
N ALA A 199 11.94 -2.42 -14.33
CA ALA A 199 12.05 -1.00 -14.66
C ALA A 199 12.45 -0.17 -13.44
N VAL A 200 12.98 1.02 -13.69
CA VAL A 200 13.27 2.03 -12.67
C VAL A 200 12.80 3.39 -13.16
N TYR A 201 12.17 4.17 -12.27
CA TYR A 201 11.81 5.56 -12.54
C TYR A 201 12.55 6.50 -11.59
N LEU A 202 13.18 7.54 -12.14
CA LEU A 202 13.75 8.65 -11.40
C LEU A 202 12.98 9.92 -11.79
N PRO A 203 12.16 10.51 -10.89
CA PRO A 203 11.48 11.77 -11.16
C PRO A 203 12.47 12.87 -11.55
N ARG A 204 12.13 13.66 -12.58
CA ARG A 204 13.03 14.72 -13.08
C ARG A 204 13.32 15.77 -12.02
N THR A 205 12.34 16.07 -11.17
CA THR A 205 12.50 17.04 -10.08
C THR A 205 13.52 16.55 -9.04
N LEU A 206 13.75 15.24 -8.92
CA LEU A 206 14.75 14.67 -8.01
C LEU A 206 16.15 14.54 -8.62
N LEU A 207 16.33 14.80 -9.92
CA LEU A 207 17.64 14.62 -10.59
C LEU A 207 18.80 15.35 -9.91
N PRO A 208 18.69 16.63 -9.50
CA PRO A 208 19.79 17.31 -8.82
C PRO A 208 20.18 16.64 -7.49
N LEU A 209 19.20 16.15 -6.73
CA LEU A 209 19.46 15.43 -5.49
C LEU A 209 20.12 14.07 -5.77
N ALA A 210 19.62 13.35 -6.76
CA ALA A 210 20.18 12.07 -7.19
C ALA A 210 21.63 12.23 -7.68
N ALA A 211 21.93 13.29 -8.43
CA ALA A 211 23.28 13.61 -8.87
C ALA A 211 24.23 13.84 -7.68
N ALA A 212 23.80 14.64 -6.68
CA ALA A 212 24.56 14.89 -5.46
C ALA A 212 24.84 13.61 -4.65
N MET A 213 23.96 12.60 -4.72
CA MET A 213 24.18 11.31 -4.05
C MET A 213 25.41 10.56 -4.57
N ALA A 214 25.88 10.82 -5.80
CA ALA A 214 27.12 10.24 -6.32
C ALA A 214 28.37 10.83 -5.64
N GLU A 215 28.28 12.01 -5.04
CA GLU A 215 29.40 12.67 -4.38
C GLU A 215 29.70 12.03 -3.02
N SER A 216 30.96 11.73 -2.76
CA SER A 216 31.40 11.01 -1.56
C SER A 216 31.08 11.72 -0.22
N ARG A 217 30.93 13.05 -0.22
CA ARG A 217 30.70 13.85 1.00
C ARG A 217 29.29 14.42 1.14
N ALA A 218 28.42 14.26 0.14
CA ALA A 218 27.07 14.79 0.22
C ALA A 218 26.27 14.15 1.38
N PRO A 219 25.34 14.87 2.01
CA PRO A 219 24.44 14.26 2.99
C PRO A 219 23.51 13.25 2.30
N VAL A 220 23.10 12.21 3.03
CA VAL A 220 22.09 11.25 2.53
C VAL A 220 20.71 11.78 2.90
N ALA A 221 19.95 12.18 1.90
CA ALA A 221 18.56 12.58 2.12
C ALA A 221 17.68 11.40 2.57
N PRO A 222 16.54 11.66 3.24
CA PRO A 222 15.50 10.67 3.41
C PRO A 222 15.05 10.11 2.05
N ASN A 223 14.42 8.93 2.08
CA ASN A 223 13.87 8.33 0.87
C ASN A 223 12.83 9.26 0.24
N PRO A 224 13.02 9.70 -1.01
CA PRO A 224 12.08 10.64 -1.61
C PRO A 224 10.71 10.04 -1.90
N CYS A 225 10.58 8.74 -2.17
CA CYS A 225 9.29 8.07 -2.43
C CYS A 225 9.11 6.89 -1.46
N PRO A 226 8.82 7.15 -0.17
CA PRO A 226 8.75 6.10 0.84
C PRO A 226 7.45 5.29 0.78
N ARG A 227 6.41 5.81 0.13
CA ARG A 227 5.04 5.26 0.11
C ARG A 227 4.46 5.21 -1.32
N PRO A 228 5.02 4.40 -2.24
CA PRO A 228 4.38 4.17 -3.53
C PRO A 228 3.00 3.51 -3.33
N GLU A 229 2.05 3.88 -4.17
CA GLU A 229 0.67 3.38 -4.16
C GLU A 229 0.27 2.93 -5.56
N SER A 230 -0.62 1.94 -5.66
CA SER A 230 -1.14 1.46 -6.94
C SER A 230 -2.65 1.27 -6.91
N THR A 231 -3.27 1.53 -8.05
CA THR A 231 -4.71 1.35 -8.25
C THR A 231 -5.00 1.14 -9.74
N ASP A 232 -6.10 0.44 -10.04
CA ASP A 232 -6.66 0.52 -11.37
C ASP A 232 -7.53 1.78 -11.50
N ALA A 233 -7.45 2.45 -12.65
CA ALA A 233 -8.22 3.65 -12.97
C ALA A 233 -8.49 3.74 -14.48
N VAL A 234 -9.49 4.53 -14.88
CA VAL A 234 -9.75 4.81 -16.29
C VAL A 234 -9.02 6.08 -16.71
N VAL A 235 -8.13 5.96 -17.68
CA VAL A 235 -7.32 7.06 -18.24
C VAL A 235 -7.45 7.01 -19.76
N GLY A 236 -7.85 8.14 -20.37
CA GLY A 236 -8.11 8.19 -21.81
C GLY A 236 -9.16 7.18 -22.29
N GLY A 237 -10.16 6.87 -21.45
CA GLY A 237 -11.22 5.91 -21.76
C GLY A 237 -10.84 4.43 -21.60
N ALA A 238 -9.63 4.11 -21.15
CA ALA A 238 -9.19 2.73 -20.94
C ALA A 238 -8.78 2.47 -19.48
N TRP A 239 -9.09 1.28 -18.98
CA TRP A 239 -8.57 0.80 -17.69
C TRP A 239 -7.05 0.62 -17.76
N ARG A 240 -6.36 1.14 -16.75
CA ARG A 240 -4.91 1.06 -16.54
C ARG A 240 -4.63 0.72 -15.10
N THR A 241 -3.53 0.03 -14.83
CA THR A 241 -2.95 -0.03 -13.48
C THR A 241 -1.91 1.07 -13.34
N LEU A 242 -2.14 1.96 -12.39
CA LEU A 242 -1.29 3.12 -12.14
C LEU A 242 -0.39 2.89 -10.94
N LEU A 243 0.78 3.53 -10.97
CA LEU A 243 1.71 3.68 -9.85
C LEU A 243 1.89 5.16 -9.57
N LEU A 244 1.65 5.56 -8.33
CA LEU A 244 1.73 6.96 -7.91
C LEU A 244 2.60 7.09 -6.68
N CYS A 245 3.28 8.22 -6.57
CA CYS A 245 4.02 8.57 -5.36
C CYS A 245 4.10 10.07 -5.20
N ALA A 246 3.98 10.52 -3.95
CA ALA A 246 4.45 11.83 -3.56
C ALA A 246 5.94 11.72 -3.28
N PHE A 247 6.68 12.77 -3.63
CA PHE A 247 8.10 12.81 -3.37
C PHE A 247 8.60 14.13 -2.81
N ARG A 248 9.60 14.03 -1.93
CA ARG A 248 10.30 15.17 -1.33
C ARG A 248 11.80 14.89 -1.17
N GLY A 249 12.63 15.82 -1.61
CA GLY A 249 14.07 15.64 -1.84
C GLY A 249 15.01 16.42 -0.92
N GLY A 250 14.65 16.68 0.35
CA GLY A 250 15.46 17.51 1.26
C GLY A 250 14.75 18.82 1.59
N PRO A 251 15.31 20.01 1.27
CA PRO A 251 14.60 21.28 1.50
C PRO A 251 13.25 21.35 0.77
N GLU A 252 12.38 22.26 1.21
CA GLU A 252 10.95 22.24 0.87
C GLU A 252 10.63 22.41 -0.62
N ASP A 253 11.57 22.93 -1.40
CA ASP A 253 11.48 23.29 -2.81
C ASP A 253 11.61 22.09 -3.78
N ILE A 254 12.14 20.95 -3.32
CA ILE A 254 12.18 19.71 -4.11
C ILE A 254 11.04 18.80 -3.67
N ALA A 255 9.81 19.15 -4.05
CA ALA A 255 8.62 18.36 -3.75
C ALA A 255 7.73 18.18 -4.99
N GLY A 256 6.92 17.12 -5.01
CA GLY A 256 5.98 16.89 -6.10
C GLY A 256 5.24 15.56 -5.99
N VAL A 257 4.53 15.22 -7.06
CA VAL A 257 3.86 13.93 -7.25
C VAL A 257 4.06 13.46 -8.70
N PHE A 258 4.02 12.15 -8.93
CA PHE A 258 3.97 11.60 -10.29
C PHE A 258 2.93 10.47 -10.40
N ALA A 259 2.53 10.18 -11.64
CA ALA A 259 1.71 9.03 -11.99
C ALA A 259 2.28 8.32 -13.22
N LEU A 260 2.45 6.99 -13.11
CA LEU A 260 2.92 6.10 -14.17
C LEU A 260 1.87 5.04 -14.50
N ASP A 261 1.75 4.66 -15.77
CA ASP A 261 1.04 3.47 -16.20
C ASP A 261 2.02 2.29 -16.15
N ILE A 262 1.69 1.30 -15.32
CA ILE A 262 2.44 0.06 -15.09
C ILE A 262 1.64 -1.17 -15.53
N THR A 263 0.66 -1.00 -16.42
CA THR A 263 -0.27 -2.07 -16.83
C THR A 263 0.46 -3.27 -17.43
N GLU A 264 1.52 -3.02 -18.20
CA GLU A 264 2.24 -4.00 -19.04
C GLU A 264 3.73 -4.09 -18.66
N PRO A 265 4.07 -4.73 -17.52
CA PRO A 265 5.47 -4.78 -17.02
C PRO A 265 6.43 -5.56 -17.93
N ASP A 266 5.92 -6.44 -18.80
CA ASP A 266 6.72 -7.23 -19.75
C ASP A 266 6.86 -6.56 -21.12
N ALA A 267 6.22 -5.42 -21.35
CA ALA A 267 6.35 -4.69 -22.60
C ALA A 267 7.77 -4.15 -22.80
N ALA A 268 8.12 -3.85 -24.05
CA ALA A 268 9.39 -3.19 -24.39
C ALA A 268 9.56 -1.86 -23.63
N LEU A 269 8.46 -1.13 -23.45
CA LEU A 269 8.36 0.04 -22.58
C LEU A 269 7.45 -0.29 -21.39
N PRO A 270 8.02 -0.76 -20.26
CA PRO A 270 7.25 -1.24 -19.09
C PRO A 270 6.61 -0.12 -18.27
N LEU A 271 7.01 1.13 -18.52
CA LEU A 271 6.47 2.33 -17.87
C LEU A 271 5.97 3.31 -18.92
N ARG A 272 4.84 3.95 -18.67
CA ARG A 272 4.44 5.15 -19.42
C ARG A 272 4.18 6.27 -18.45
N LEU A 273 4.69 7.45 -18.76
CA LEU A 273 4.42 8.65 -17.98
C LEU A 273 3.00 9.14 -18.28
N LEU A 274 2.17 9.30 -17.24
CA LEU A 274 0.96 10.11 -17.37
C LEU A 274 1.37 11.57 -17.18
N TRP A 275 2.02 11.86 -16.06
CA TRP A 275 2.58 13.16 -15.75
C TRP A 275 3.48 13.11 -14.51
N GLU A 276 4.32 14.12 -14.37
CA GLU A 276 4.99 14.49 -13.12
C GLU A 276 4.74 15.97 -12.83
N GLN A 277 4.24 16.25 -11.62
CA GLN A 277 3.89 17.58 -11.17
C GLN A 277 4.76 17.99 -9.98
N ALA A 278 5.65 18.95 -10.20
CA ALA A 278 6.42 19.59 -9.14
C ALA A 278 5.54 20.55 -8.32
N ALA A 279 5.89 20.75 -7.05
CA ALA A 279 5.33 21.80 -6.22
C ALA A 279 5.66 23.19 -6.80
N THR A 280 4.70 24.11 -6.74
CA THR A 280 4.86 25.51 -7.13
C THR A 280 4.13 26.40 -6.13
N PRO A 281 4.36 27.72 -6.09
CA PRO A 281 3.58 28.61 -5.24
C PRO A 281 2.06 28.55 -5.51
N ALA A 282 1.65 28.29 -6.76
CA ALA A 282 0.24 28.16 -7.14
C ALA A 282 -0.34 26.78 -6.79
N LEU A 283 0.48 25.74 -6.80
CA LEU A 283 0.12 24.37 -6.42
C LEU A 283 1.16 23.85 -5.41
N PRO A 284 1.04 24.23 -4.13
CA PRO A 284 2.05 23.92 -3.11
C PRO A 284 1.90 22.47 -2.64
N LEU A 285 2.33 21.50 -3.45
CA LEU A 285 2.30 20.08 -3.08
C LEU A 285 3.25 19.79 -1.92
N ALA A 286 2.79 19.02 -0.93
CA ALA A 286 3.59 18.68 0.24
C ALA A 286 4.72 17.68 -0.06
N GLY A 287 4.59 16.87 -1.12
CA GLY A 287 5.57 15.84 -1.48
C GLY A 287 5.69 14.68 -0.48
N ILE A 288 4.69 14.52 0.40
CA ILE A 288 4.64 13.49 1.44
C ILE A 288 3.29 12.76 1.42
N GLY A 289 3.22 11.64 2.13
CA GLY A 289 2.02 10.85 2.28
C GLY A 289 1.65 10.04 1.03
N PRO A 290 0.67 9.14 1.14
CA PRO A 290 0.20 8.39 -0.01
C PRO A 290 -0.59 9.28 -0.97
N VAL A 291 -0.34 9.14 -2.27
CA VAL A 291 -1.17 9.73 -3.33
C VAL A 291 -2.32 8.76 -3.63
N ARG A 292 -3.55 9.20 -3.38
CA ARG A 292 -4.75 8.38 -3.61
C ARG A 292 -5.30 8.66 -5.00
N VAL A 293 -6.15 7.76 -5.49
CA VAL A 293 -6.85 7.92 -6.76
C VAL A 293 -8.33 7.70 -6.57
N ALA A 294 -9.14 8.57 -7.17
CA ALA A 294 -10.58 8.55 -7.03
C ALA A 294 -11.29 8.91 -8.33
N ALA A 295 -12.37 8.20 -8.65
CA ALA A 295 -13.31 8.60 -9.70
C ALA A 295 -14.29 9.62 -9.11
N LEU A 296 -14.22 10.88 -9.57
CA LEU A 296 -15.09 11.95 -9.10
C LEU A 296 -16.23 12.16 -10.09
N SER A 297 -17.46 12.32 -9.60
CA SER A 297 -18.63 12.58 -10.44
C SER A 297 -18.45 13.88 -11.22
N ASP A 298 -18.62 13.80 -12.54
CA ASP A 298 -18.66 14.94 -13.45
C ASP A 298 -20.00 14.92 -14.23
N SER A 299 -20.33 16.00 -14.91
CA SER A 299 -21.56 16.24 -15.67
C SER A 299 -21.87 15.20 -16.75
N GLN A 300 -20.88 14.44 -17.23
CA GLN A 300 -21.05 13.42 -18.28
C GLN A 300 -20.70 12.00 -17.78
N ALA A 301 -19.54 11.82 -17.17
CA ALA A 301 -19.06 10.54 -16.64
C ALA A 301 -18.04 10.79 -15.52
N PRO A 302 -17.83 9.84 -14.59
CA PRO A 302 -16.82 10.01 -13.55
C PRO A 302 -15.41 10.22 -14.16
N ARG A 303 -14.72 11.27 -13.72
CA ARG A 303 -13.35 11.57 -14.13
C ARG A 303 -12.38 11.21 -13.02
N TRP A 304 -11.31 10.50 -13.38
CA TRP A 304 -10.33 9.99 -12.44
C TRP A 304 -9.28 11.05 -12.08
N HIS A 305 -9.04 11.22 -10.79
CA HIS A 305 -8.10 12.20 -10.25
C HIS A 305 -7.14 11.54 -9.25
N ALA A 306 -5.88 11.97 -9.26
CA ALA A 306 -4.98 11.80 -8.15
C ALA A 306 -5.33 12.81 -7.04
N ILE A 307 -5.18 12.39 -5.78
CA ILE A 307 -5.44 13.17 -4.58
C ILE A 307 -4.13 13.24 -3.79
N ALA A 308 -3.59 14.44 -3.69
CA ALA A 308 -2.31 14.73 -3.04
C ALA A 308 -2.49 15.77 -1.92
N LEU A 309 -1.56 15.77 -0.96
CA LEU A 309 -1.56 16.72 0.15
C LEU A 309 -0.96 18.06 -0.28
N LEU A 310 -1.53 19.16 0.20
CA LEU A 310 -0.98 20.52 0.08
C LEU A 310 -0.12 20.87 1.30
N ALA A 311 0.95 21.62 1.09
CA ALA A 311 1.86 22.11 2.11
C ALA A 311 1.29 23.34 2.85
N PRO A 312 1.38 23.41 4.19
CA PRO A 312 1.18 24.66 4.92
C PRO A 312 2.37 25.61 4.69
N PRO A 313 2.26 26.94 4.91
CA PRO A 313 1.11 27.70 5.39
C PRO A 313 0.23 28.28 4.27
N ALA A 314 0.48 27.94 3.00
CA ALA A 314 -0.23 28.55 1.86
C ALA A 314 -1.74 28.27 1.93
N GLU A 315 -2.17 27.01 1.84
CA GLU A 315 -3.53 26.56 2.09
C GLU A 315 -3.53 25.06 2.45
N PRO A 316 -3.75 24.68 3.72
CA PRO A 316 -3.78 23.27 4.09
C PRO A 316 -5.00 22.57 3.48
N GLY A 317 -4.77 21.42 2.84
CA GLY A 317 -5.82 20.80 2.04
C GLY A 317 -5.35 19.68 1.12
N LEU A 318 -6.23 19.34 0.18
CA LEU A 318 -6.00 18.32 -0.84
C LEU A 318 -5.99 18.96 -2.24
N ALA A 319 -5.05 18.55 -3.08
CA ALA A 319 -5.06 18.80 -4.51
C ALA A 319 -5.72 17.63 -5.24
N LEU A 320 -6.64 17.94 -6.14
CA LEU A 320 -7.26 17.01 -7.09
C LEU A 320 -6.62 17.25 -8.47
N LEU A 321 -5.80 16.31 -8.92
CA LEU A 321 -5.09 16.39 -10.20
C LEU A 321 -5.71 15.40 -11.20
N PRO A 322 -6.25 15.84 -12.34
CA PRO A 322 -6.78 14.91 -13.34
C PRO A 322 -5.73 13.93 -13.87
N LEU A 323 -6.10 12.66 -14.03
CA LEU A 323 -5.16 11.63 -14.52
C LEU A 323 -5.04 11.58 -16.04
N ASP A 324 -6.04 12.05 -16.77
CA ASP A 324 -6.13 11.96 -18.22
C ASP A 324 -5.35 13.06 -18.96
N THR A 325 -5.17 14.24 -18.36
CA THR A 325 -4.49 15.38 -19.00
C THR A 325 -3.69 16.20 -17.99
N PRO A 326 -2.35 16.28 -18.09
CA PRO A 326 -1.53 17.11 -17.20
C PRO A 326 -1.84 18.60 -17.25
N ALA A 327 -2.20 19.11 -18.43
CA ALA A 327 -2.53 20.52 -18.64
C ALA A 327 -3.93 20.93 -18.13
N ALA A 328 -4.74 19.97 -17.69
CA ALA A 328 -6.07 20.27 -17.19
C ALA A 328 -5.98 20.99 -15.84
N PRO A 329 -6.88 21.94 -15.55
CA PRO A 329 -6.86 22.64 -14.27
C PRO A 329 -7.05 21.65 -13.13
N TRP A 330 -6.15 21.71 -12.15
CA TRP A 330 -6.29 21.04 -10.87
C TRP A 330 -7.28 21.80 -9.99
N ARG A 331 -7.71 21.17 -8.89
CA ARG A 331 -8.61 21.79 -7.92
C ARG A 331 -8.14 21.58 -6.50
N MET A 332 -8.22 22.62 -5.67
CA MET A 332 -7.83 22.56 -4.26
C MET A 332 -9.08 22.46 -3.37
N LEU A 333 -9.02 21.54 -2.41
CA LEU A 333 -10.00 21.41 -1.33
C LEU A 333 -9.33 21.85 -0.04
N ARG A 334 -9.97 22.73 0.73
CA ARG A 334 -9.39 23.32 1.93
C ARG A 334 -9.84 22.61 3.19
N VAL A 335 -8.99 22.62 4.20
CA VAL A 335 -9.38 22.33 5.59
C VAL A 335 -10.21 23.50 6.14
N ALA A 336 -11.15 23.25 7.06
CA ALA A 336 -11.85 24.34 7.73
C ALA A 336 -10.89 25.15 8.62
N GLY A 337 -11.19 26.44 8.78
CA GLY A 337 -10.37 27.33 9.62
C GLY A 337 -10.38 26.98 11.11
N GLN A 338 -11.32 26.15 11.57
CA GLN A 338 -11.43 25.70 12.96
C GLN A 338 -11.21 24.20 13.07
N GLY A 339 -10.45 23.80 14.10
CA GLY A 339 -10.22 22.40 14.47
C GLY A 339 -11.40 21.77 15.20
N CYS A 340 -11.23 20.53 15.65
CA CYS A 340 -12.24 19.79 16.41
C CYS A 340 -12.60 20.45 17.75
N ASP A 341 -11.72 21.28 18.30
CA ASP A 341 -11.93 22.03 19.55
C ASP A 341 -12.53 23.43 19.32
N GLY A 342 -12.89 23.76 18.08
CA GLY A 342 -13.44 25.06 17.68
C GLY A 342 -12.40 26.19 17.61
N LYS A 343 -11.12 25.91 17.88
CA LYS A 343 -10.04 26.90 17.80
C LYS A 343 -9.48 27.00 16.39
N PRO A 344 -8.84 28.14 16.02
CA PRO A 344 -8.14 28.26 14.75
C PRO A 344 -7.17 27.10 14.51
N SER A 345 -7.23 26.52 13.32
CA SER A 345 -6.41 25.38 12.92
C SER A 345 -5.45 25.77 11.80
N ALA A 346 -4.18 25.41 11.94
CA ALA A 346 -3.16 25.50 10.89
C ALA A 346 -2.83 24.10 10.34
N ALA A 347 -3.85 23.24 10.21
CA ALA A 347 -3.73 21.80 9.97
C ALA A 347 -2.65 21.44 8.94
N ALA A 348 -1.58 20.77 9.37
CA ALA A 348 -0.59 20.20 8.46
C ALA A 348 -0.99 18.75 8.13
N LEU A 349 -1.74 18.53 7.05
CA LEU A 349 -2.14 17.18 6.64
C LEU A 349 -0.92 16.28 6.38
N ARG A 350 -0.96 15.04 6.85
CA ARG A 350 0.14 14.07 6.79
C ARG A 350 -0.17 12.80 6.02
N ALA A 351 -1.43 12.38 5.98
CA ALA A 351 -1.85 11.21 5.21
C ALA A 351 -3.32 11.31 4.83
N VAL A 352 -3.71 10.60 3.76
CA VAL A 352 -5.08 10.61 3.23
C VAL A 352 -5.51 9.23 2.73
N THR A 353 -6.80 8.94 2.85
CA THR A 353 -7.48 7.79 2.25
C THR A 353 -8.79 8.23 1.59
N VAL A 354 -9.32 7.40 0.69
CA VAL A 354 -10.57 7.71 -0.03
C VAL A 354 -11.58 6.59 0.20
N ALA A 355 -12.75 6.95 0.72
CA ALA A 355 -13.92 6.08 0.71
C ALA A 355 -14.62 6.18 -0.65
N LYS A 356 -14.97 5.01 -1.18
CA LYS A 356 -15.62 4.86 -2.48
C LYS A 356 -16.94 4.12 -2.31
N ALA A 357 -17.91 4.51 -3.13
CA ALA A 357 -19.10 3.72 -3.36
C ALA A 357 -18.74 2.43 -4.08
N PHE A 358 -19.71 1.53 -4.14
CA PHE A 358 -19.52 0.22 -4.73
C PHE A 358 -19.32 0.24 -6.25
N ASP A 359 -19.79 1.29 -6.94
CA ASP A 359 -19.51 1.55 -8.35
C ASP A 359 -18.13 2.18 -8.60
N GLY A 360 -17.34 2.41 -7.55
CA GLY A 360 -16.02 3.02 -7.60
C GLY A 360 -16.01 4.54 -7.45
N THR A 361 -17.17 5.20 -7.47
CA THR A 361 -17.28 6.66 -7.35
C THR A 361 -16.86 7.12 -5.94
N ALA A 362 -16.10 8.20 -5.85
CA ALA A 362 -15.61 8.72 -4.57
C ALA A 362 -16.76 9.31 -3.74
N LEU A 363 -16.78 8.99 -2.44
CA LEU A 363 -17.76 9.53 -1.49
C LEU A 363 -17.12 10.62 -0.63
N ALA A 364 -15.99 10.29 -0.01
CA ALA A 364 -15.25 11.17 0.88
C ALA A 364 -13.75 10.84 0.87
N ALA A 365 -12.92 11.83 1.21
CA ALA A 365 -11.55 11.60 1.63
C ALA A 365 -11.40 11.87 3.13
N TYR A 366 -10.63 11.03 3.81
CA TYR A 366 -10.27 11.25 5.22
C TYR A 366 -8.78 11.49 5.32
N ALA A 367 -8.40 12.58 5.98
CA ALA A 367 -7.02 12.96 6.16
C ALA A 367 -6.69 13.19 7.63
N THR A 368 -5.47 12.84 8.02
CA THR A 368 -4.93 13.11 9.36
C THR A 368 -3.94 14.25 9.31
N ASP A 369 -3.92 15.10 10.33
CA ASP A 369 -2.93 16.16 10.45
C ASP A 369 -1.89 15.90 11.56
N ALA A 370 -0.91 16.80 11.65
CA ALA A 370 0.15 16.75 12.65
C ALA A 370 -0.36 16.85 14.10
N ASP A 371 -1.57 17.39 14.32
CA ASP A 371 -2.17 17.64 15.63
C ASP A 371 -3.11 16.52 16.09
N GLY A 372 -3.16 15.40 15.34
CA GLY A 372 -3.99 14.23 15.64
C GLY A 372 -5.46 14.38 15.25
N GLN A 373 -5.80 15.36 14.42
CA GLN A 373 -7.17 15.58 13.94
C GLN A 373 -7.46 14.73 12.71
N LEU A 374 -8.68 14.18 12.67
CA LEU A 374 -9.24 13.47 11.52
C LEU A 374 -10.19 14.40 10.77
N TRP A 375 -9.85 14.70 9.53
CA TRP A 375 -10.60 15.57 8.63
C TRP A 375 -11.37 14.77 7.60
N ARG A 376 -12.59 15.20 7.29
CA ARG A 376 -13.45 14.64 6.24
C ARG A 376 -13.70 15.65 5.14
N PHE A 377 -13.34 15.30 3.91
CA PHE A 377 -13.65 16.03 2.68
C PHE A 377 -14.78 15.33 1.95
N ALA A 378 -15.87 16.04 1.63
CA ALA A 378 -16.94 15.50 0.80
C ALA A 378 -16.50 15.50 -0.68
N LEU A 379 -16.56 14.34 -1.33
CA LEU A 379 -16.11 14.18 -2.73
C LEU A 379 -17.23 13.95 -3.74
N GLY A 380 -18.41 13.47 -3.31
CA GLY A 380 -19.48 12.98 -4.19
C GLY A 380 -19.85 13.92 -5.34
N ASP A 381 -20.04 15.21 -5.07
CA ASP A 381 -20.37 16.25 -6.06
C ASP A 381 -19.35 17.37 -6.12
N VAL A 382 -18.15 17.09 -5.63
CA VAL A 382 -17.18 18.14 -5.33
C VAL A 382 -16.90 18.96 -6.58
N LEU A 383 -16.71 18.35 -7.76
CA LEU A 383 -16.37 19.06 -9.01
C LEU A 383 -17.41 20.11 -9.44
N ARG A 384 -18.67 19.99 -9.01
CA ARG A 384 -19.77 20.90 -9.36
C ARG A 384 -19.93 22.08 -8.39
N GLN A 385 -19.29 22.04 -7.22
CA GLN A 385 -19.45 23.04 -6.16
C GLN A 385 -18.39 24.13 -6.28
N GLN A 386 -18.79 25.41 -6.32
CA GLN A 386 -17.85 26.53 -6.31
C GLN A 386 -18.30 27.62 -5.32
N PRO A 387 -17.54 27.89 -4.24
CA PRO A 387 -16.34 27.15 -3.80
C PRO A 387 -16.69 25.72 -3.33
N ALA A 388 -15.69 24.85 -3.25
CA ALA A 388 -15.85 23.55 -2.59
C ALA A 388 -16.13 23.76 -1.09
N PRO A 389 -16.98 22.93 -0.44
CA PRO A 389 -17.13 22.96 1.00
C PRO A 389 -15.80 22.59 1.68
N PRO A 390 -15.42 23.29 2.77
CA PRO A 390 -14.22 22.94 3.51
C PRO A 390 -14.39 21.60 4.23
N ALA A 391 -13.27 20.95 4.58
CA ALA A 391 -13.29 19.72 5.35
C ALA A 391 -13.86 19.92 6.76
N THR A 392 -14.56 18.93 7.27
CA THR A 392 -15.07 18.90 8.65
C THR A 392 -14.15 18.07 9.54
N CYS A 393 -13.83 18.54 10.74
CA CYS A 393 -13.11 17.75 11.73
C CYS A 393 -14.07 16.73 12.38
N LEU A 394 -13.74 15.45 12.33
CA LEU A 394 -14.56 14.37 12.87
C LEU A 394 -14.17 14.00 14.30
N TYR A 395 -12.87 13.94 14.58
CA TYR A 395 -12.33 13.54 15.87
C TYR A 395 -10.90 14.01 16.03
N ARG A 396 -10.45 14.15 17.27
CA ARG A 396 -9.07 14.52 17.62
C ARG A 396 -8.52 13.57 18.67
N LEU A 397 -7.38 12.95 18.37
CA LEU A 397 -6.56 12.25 19.35
C LEU A 397 -5.71 13.25 20.14
N ARG A 398 -5.26 12.87 21.34
CA ARG A 398 -4.46 13.75 22.19
C ARG A 398 -3.00 13.74 21.77
N GLY A 399 -2.51 12.59 21.31
CA GLY A 399 -1.19 12.43 20.71
C GLY A 399 -1.05 13.21 19.40
N GLY A 400 0.05 13.95 19.26
CA GLY A 400 0.46 14.51 17.97
C GLY A 400 1.04 13.45 17.04
N VAL A 401 1.24 13.80 15.77
CA VAL A 401 1.91 12.95 14.79
C VAL A 401 3.32 13.46 14.54
N ASP A 402 4.30 12.79 15.14
CA ASP A 402 5.73 13.13 14.98
C ASP A 402 6.43 12.34 13.84
N LEU A 403 5.73 11.34 13.28
CA LEU A 403 6.25 10.60 12.13
C LEU A 403 6.15 11.44 10.86
N ALA A 404 7.25 11.52 10.11
CA ALA A 404 7.28 12.16 8.79
C ALA A 404 6.26 11.55 7.81
N GLU A 405 6.01 10.24 7.92
CA GLU A 405 5.09 9.46 7.10
C GLU A 405 4.21 8.58 7.99
N PRO A 406 3.11 9.09 8.56
CA PRO A 406 2.25 8.29 9.43
C PRO A 406 1.48 7.21 8.64
N ALA A 407 0.79 6.34 9.37
CA ALA A 407 -0.16 5.42 8.78
C ALA A 407 -1.37 6.20 8.22
N PRO A 408 -1.75 5.99 6.94
CA PRO A 408 -2.97 6.59 6.43
C PRO A 408 -4.21 6.00 7.11
N PRO A 409 -5.32 6.75 7.19
CA PRO A 409 -6.56 6.21 7.69
C PRO A 409 -7.02 4.99 6.89
N VAL A 410 -7.64 4.04 7.60
CA VAL A 410 -8.20 2.82 7.03
C VAL A 410 -9.72 2.90 7.13
N VAL A 411 -10.42 2.75 6.00
CA VAL A 411 -11.89 2.74 5.97
C VAL A 411 -12.38 1.31 6.05
N LEU A 412 -13.18 1.01 7.08
CA LEU A 412 -13.88 -0.24 7.29
C LEU A 412 -15.34 -0.08 6.85
N GLY A 413 -15.79 -0.93 5.94
CA GLY A 413 -17.21 -1.01 5.61
C GLY A 413 -17.99 -1.68 6.74
N THR A 414 -18.99 -0.98 7.30
CA THR A 414 -19.98 -1.58 8.20
C THR A 414 -21.37 -1.54 7.55
N PRO A 415 -22.33 -2.37 8.00
CA PRO A 415 -23.70 -2.36 7.48
C PRO A 415 -24.45 -1.03 7.69
N ALA A 416 -24.03 -0.22 8.66
CA ALA A 416 -24.70 1.05 9.00
C ALA A 416 -23.98 2.24 8.35
N GLN A 417 -22.71 2.46 8.72
CA GLN A 417 -21.89 3.57 8.22
C GLN A 417 -20.39 3.21 8.26
N PRO A 418 -19.56 3.73 7.35
CA PRO A 418 -18.13 3.45 7.37
C PRO A 418 -17.48 3.83 8.70
N LEU A 419 -16.59 2.98 9.21
CA LEU A 419 -15.70 3.32 10.33
C LEU A 419 -14.33 3.70 9.77
N VAL A 420 -13.81 4.84 10.20
CA VAL A 420 -12.51 5.35 9.79
C VAL A 420 -11.54 5.13 10.94
N VAL A 421 -10.59 4.22 10.74
CA VAL A 421 -9.54 3.92 11.70
C VAL A 421 -8.34 4.79 11.40
N TYR A 422 -7.85 5.52 12.39
CA TYR A 422 -6.65 6.34 12.27
C TYR A 422 -5.87 6.40 13.57
N ALA A 423 -4.61 6.81 13.48
CA ALA A 423 -3.67 6.82 14.59
C ALA A 423 -2.93 8.15 14.70
N ALA A 424 -2.55 8.51 15.91
CA ALA A 424 -1.63 9.60 16.21
C ALA A 424 -0.89 9.30 17.52
N GLY A 425 0.42 9.48 17.54
CA GLY A 425 1.27 9.09 18.67
C GLY A 425 1.08 7.63 19.06
N ASN A 426 0.75 7.42 20.34
CA ASN A 426 0.44 6.12 20.93
C ASN A 426 -1.07 5.80 20.94
N GLU A 427 -1.91 6.58 20.25
CA GLU A 427 -3.36 6.41 20.25
C GLU A 427 -3.89 5.95 18.89
N LEU A 428 -4.88 5.05 18.91
CA LEU A 428 -5.60 4.52 17.75
C LEU A 428 -7.10 4.67 17.98
N ALA A 429 -7.85 5.17 17.00
CA ALA A 429 -9.30 5.22 17.09
C ALA A 429 -9.98 4.78 15.80
N ALA A 430 -11.12 4.13 15.92
CA ALA A 430 -12.12 4.03 14.87
C ALA A 430 -13.24 5.04 15.13
N VAL A 431 -13.57 5.83 14.12
CA VAL A 431 -14.60 6.87 14.20
C VAL A 431 -15.57 6.67 13.05
N ALA A 432 -16.86 6.65 13.35
CA ALA A 432 -17.90 6.50 12.35
C ALA A 432 -18.03 7.75 11.48
N ASP A 433 -18.28 7.55 10.19
CA ASP A 433 -18.51 8.66 9.25
C ASP A 433 -19.92 9.25 9.42
N GLY A 434 -20.08 10.13 10.42
CA GLY A 434 -21.34 10.82 10.71
C GLY A 434 -21.19 11.98 11.69
N THR A 435 -22.15 12.91 11.68
CA THR A 435 -22.17 14.06 12.59
C THR A 435 -22.76 13.64 13.94
N HIS A 436 -21.97 12.97 14.76
CA HIS A 436 -22.37 12.62 16.13
C HIS A 436 -21.67 13.55 17.13
N ALA A 437 -22.25 14.74 17.32
CA ALA A 437 -21.67 15.80 18.15
C ALA A 437 -21.64 15.51 19.67
N ALA A 438 -22.04 14.32 20.13
CA ALA A 438 -22.23 14.05 21.56
C ALA A 438 -21.75 12.68 22.09
N SER A 439 -21.40 11.72 21.24
CA SER A 439 -21.03 10.37 21.67
C SER A 439 -19.55 10.09 21.43
N GLN A 440 -18.82 9.83 22.52
CA GLN A 440 -17.41 9.45 22.46
C GLN A 440 -17.26 7.99 21.99
N PRO A 441 -16.17 7.66 21.27
CA PRO A 441 -15.78 6.28 21.03
C PRO A 441 -15.65 5.48 22.33
N ALA A 442 -15.98 4.20 22.29
CA ALA A 442 -15.79 3.29 23.42
C ALA A 442 -14.30 3.16 23.78
N SER A 443 -13.96 3.21 25.06
CA SER A 443 -12.58 3.00 25.51
C SER A 443 -12.19 1.52 25.47
N ILE A 444 -11.01 1.22 24.93
CA ILE A 444 -10.40 -0.10 24.95
C ILE A 444 -9.30 -0.12 26.01
N GLU A 445 -9.47 -0.95 27.01
CA GLU A 445 -8.51 -1.19 28.07
C GLU A 445 -7.42 -2.16 27.63
N VAL A 446 -6.18 -1.84 27.98
CA VAL A 446 -5.00 -2.67 27.74
C VAL A 446 -4.65 -3.41 29.03
N ARG A 447 -4.68 -4.74 29.01
CA ARG A 447 -4.27 -5.59 30.14
C ARG A 447 -3.05 -6.41 29.80
N ALA A 448 -1.96 -6.23 30.55
CA ALA A 448 -0.75 -7.03 30.38
C ALA A 448 -1.04 -8.52 30.67
N GLN A 449 -0.60 -9.40 29.77
CA GLN A 449 -0.72 -10.84 29.92
C GLN A 449 0.41 -11.55 29.17
N GLY A 450 1.25 -12.30 29.90
CA GLY A 450 2.43 -12.93 29.32
C GLY A 450 3.40 -11.89 28.75
N ALA A 451 3.86 -12.10 27.51
CA ALA A 451 4.78 -11.19 26.81
C ALA A 451 4.09 -10.07 26.02
N GLY A 452 2.76 -9.91 26.17
CA GLY A 452 1.97 -8.92 25.44
C GLY A 452 0.77 -8.45 26.24
N PHE A 453 -0.32 -8.15 25.52
CA PHE A 453 -1.51 -7.51 26.06
C PHE A 453 -2.79 -8.15 25.54
N VAL A 454 -3.85 -8.07 26.33
CA VAL A 454 -5.22 -8.34 25.91
C VAL A 454 -5.96 -7.00 25.86
N LEU A 455 -6.60 -6.72 24.72
CA LEU A 455 -7.36 -5.50 24.46
C LEU A 455 -8.85 -5.82 24.59
N GLN A 456 -9.55 -5.13 25.49
CA GLN A 456 -10.97 -5.36 25.73
C GLN A 456 -11.71 -4.05 25.93
N ALA A 457 -12.97 -3.99 25.51
CA ALA A 457 -13.80 -2.83 25.81
C ALA A 457 -13.94 -2.64 27.33
N ALA A 458 -13.89 -1.39 27.77
CA ALA A 458 -14.13 -1.05 29.17
C ALA A 458 -15.52 -1.56 29.64
N PRO A 459 -15.69 -1.92 30.93
CA PRO A 459 -16.97 -2.42 31.45
C PRO A 459 -18.14 -1.49 31.11
N GLY A 460 -19.20 -2.04 30.50
CA GLY A 460 -20.38 -1.27 30.09
C GLY A 460 -20.21 -0.40 28.83
N GLN A 461 -19.03 -0.38 28.22
CA GLN A 461 -18.73 0.40 27.01
C GLN A 461 -18.52 -0.46 25.76
N ARG A 462 -18.97 -1.72 25.75
CA ARG A 462 -18.84 -2.56 24.54
C ARG A 462 -19.44 -1.84 23.33
N PRO A 463 -18.68 -1.70 22.22
CA PRO A 463 -19.20 -1.09 21.01
C PRO A 463 -20.49 -1.79 20.57
N SER A 464 -21.60 -1.04 20.53
CA SER A 464 -22.88 -1.51 20.03
C SER A 464 -23.08 -1.06 18.58
N ALA A 465 -24.13 -1.52 17.90
CA ALA A 465 -24.48 -0.98 16.59
C ALA A 465 -24.77 0.55 16.60
N GLN A 466 -24.90 1.15 17.79
CA GLN A 466 -25.12 2.59 18.02
C GLN A 466 -23.87 3.34 18.49
N THR A 467 -22.74 2.68 18.77
CA THR A 467 -21.50 3.39 19.16
C THR A 467 -20.83 4.05 17.96
N VAL A 468 -20.27 5.24 18.19
CA VAL A 468 -19.55 6.06 17.19
C VAL A 468 -18.19 5.46 16.83
N GLY A 469 -17.76 4.40 17.51
CA GLY A 469 -16.53 3.66 17.25
C GLY A 469 -15.81 3.29 18.55
N TRP A 470 -14.49 3.16 18.50
CA TRP A 470 -13.65 2.77 19.64
C TRP A 470 -12.34 3.57 19.66
N HIS A 471 -11.73 3.69 20.83
CA HIS A 471 -10.47 4.38 21.06
C HIS A 471 -9.57 3.55 21.97
N LEU A 472 -8.31 3.42 21.57
CA LEU A 472 -7.28 2.63 22.22
C LEU A 472 -6.07 3.52 22.48
N VAL A 473 -5.60 3.53 23.72
CA VAL A 473 -4.32 4.12 24.11
C VAL A 473 -3.34 2.98 24.33
N LEU A 474 -2.24 2.97 23.59
CA LEU A 474 -1.20 1.96 23.72
C LEU A 474 -0.44 2.14 25.05
N PRO A 475 0.08 1.05 25.62
CA PRO A 475 0.54 1.03 27.02
C PRO A 475 1.79 1.90 27.27
N ASP A 476 2.64 2.09 26.27
CA ASP A 476 3.83 2.94 26.38
C ASP A 476 3.52 4.34 25.82
N ALA A 477 3.73 5.39 26.63
CA ALA A 477 3.36 6.77 26.26
C ALA A 477 4.17 7.31 25.08
N ASP A 478 5.41 6.85 24.93
CA ASP A 478 6.32 7.26 23.87
C ASP A 478 6.28 6.32 22.64
N GLU A 479 5.43 5.29 22.66
CA GLU A 479 5.24 4.36 21.53
C GLU A 479 4.56 5.07 20.35
N GLN A 480 5.10 4.91 19.14
CA GLN A 480 4.58 5.57 17.95
C GLN A 480 3.97 4.56 16.99
N ILE A 481 2.72 4.78 16.55
CA ILE A 481 2.07 3.92 15.56
C ILE A 481 2.64 4.22 14.16
N GLU A 482 3.39 3.25 13.60
CA GLU A 482 4.00 3.40 12.28
C GLU A 482 3.08 2.94 11.16
N ARG A 483 2.37 1.83 11.38
CA ARG A 483 1.58 1.16 10.35
C ARG A 483 0.27 0.67 10.92
N VAL A 484 -0.81 0.97 10.20
CA VAL A 484 -2.12 0.34 10.36
C VAL A 484 -2.47 -0.25 9.01
N SER A 485 -2.83 -1.53 8.97
CA SER A 485 -3.14 -2.23 7.72
C SER A 485 -4.26 -3.23 7.93
N LEU A 486 -5.11 -3.38 6.91
CA LEU A 486 -6.19 -4.35 6.90
C LEU A 486 -5.63 -5.78 6.87
N ALA A 487 -5.97 -6.56 7.89
CA ALA A 487 -5.83 -8.01 7.92
C ALA A 487 -7.19 -8.64 7.60
N SER A 488 -7.45 -8.82 6.31
CA SER A 488 -8.74 -9.36 5.87
C SER A 488 -8.90 -10.84 6.26
N PRO A 489 -10.09 -11.27 6.74
CA PRO A 489 -11.30 -10.46 6.91
C PRO A 489 -11.42 -9.82 8.31
N GLY A 490 -11.67 -8.51 8.37
CA GLY A 490 -12.18 -7.81 9.57
C GLY A 490 -11.15 -7.39 10.63
N TYR A 491 -9.90 -7.84 10.54
CA TYR A 491 -8.84 -7.47 11.49
C TYR A 491 -7.95 -6.34 10.96
N LEU A 492 -7.17 -5.80 11.87
CA LEU A 492 -6.12 -4.82 11.65
C LEU A 492 -4.80 -5.37 12.19
N VAL A 493 -3.73 -5.23 11.42
CA VAL A 493 -2.37 -5.32 11.93
C VAL A 493 -1.89 -3.90 12.21
N VAL A 494 -1.53 -3.65 13.46
CA VAL A 494 -0.96 -2.39 13.94
C VAL A 494 0.48 -2.65 14.31
N VAL A 495 1.41 -1.92 13.70
CA VAL A 495 2.84 -1.98 14.03
C VAL A 495 3.26 -0.64 14.57
N THR A 496 3.93 -0.68 15.71
CA THR A 496 4.39 0.48 16.45
C THR A 496 5.90 0.41 16.63
N ARG A 497 6.51 1.56 16.92
CA ARG A 497 7.92 1.69 17.29
C ARG A 497 8.01 2.16 18.73
N LEU A 498 8.80 1.43 19.52
CA LEU A 498 9.15 1.79 20.89
C LEU A 498 10.30 2.80 20.91
N PRO A 499 10.52 3.52 22.03
CA PRO A 499 11.63 4.48 22.16
C PRO A 499 13.02 3.90 21.92
N ASP A 500 13.21 2.62 22.20
CA ASP A 500 14.46 1.88 21.95
C ASP A 500 14.63 1.48 20.47
N GLY A 501 13.67 1.81 19.61
CA GLY A 501 13.68 1.52 18.18
C GLY A 501 13.12 0.15 17.80
N ARG A 502 12.84 -0.75 18.75
CA ARG A 502 12.20 -2.04 18.47
C ARG A 502 10.76 -1.84 18.04
N GLN A 503 10.21 -2.83 17.34
CA GLN A 503 8.83 -2.79 16.88
C GLN A 503 7.94 -3.66 17.77
N ARG A 504 6.70 -3.24 17.95
CA ARG A 504 5.66 -4.04 18.60
C ARG A 504 4.47 -4.19 17.64
N SER A 505 3.87 -5.38 17.65
CA SER A 505 2.86 -5.73 16.67
C SER A 505 1.58 -6.24 17.32
N TYR A 506 0.45 -5.67 16.92
CA TYR A 506 -0.88 -5.99 17.41
C TYR A 506 -1.76 -6.49 16.27
N LEU A 507 -2.48 -7.58 16.52
CA LEU A 507 -3.66 -7.99 15.78
C LEU A 507 -4.91 -7.54 16.55
N VAL A 508 -5.78 -6.76 15.91
CA VAL A 508 -6.94 -6.11 16.52
C VAL A 508 -8.19 -6.32 15.65
N LEU A 509 -9.33 -6.66 16.24
CA LEU A 509 -10.59 -6.73 15.50
C LEU A 509 -11.05 -5.32 15.13
N GLY A 510 -11.04 -4.97 13.84
CA GLY A 510 -11.25 -3.59 13.40
C GLY A 510 -12.63 -3.01 13.75
N ALA A 511 -13.64 -3.87 13.92
CA ALA A 511 -14.98 -3.44 14.28
C ALA A 511 -15.10 -2.98 15.75
N THR A 512 -14.34 -3.56 16.68
CA THR A 512 -14.49 -3.30 18.12
C THR A 512 -13.24 -2.77 18.81
N GLY A 513 -12.06 -2.87 18.18
CA GLY A 513 -10.79 -2.51 18.80
C GLY A 513 -10.26 -3.56 19.78
N GLU A 514 -10.94 -4.68 19.93
CA GLU A 514 -10.58 -5.74 20.89
C GLU A 514 -9.63 -6.77 20.27
N SER A 515 -8.86 -7.48 21.11
CA SER A 515 -8.07 -8.65 20.71
C SER A 515 -8.83 -9.93 21.03
N VAL A 516 -9.93 -10.14 20.29
CA VAL A 516 -10.79 -11.31 20.40
C VAL A 516 -10.84 -12.04 19.06
N GLY A 517 -10.98 -13.36 19.10
CA GLY A 517 -11.05 -14.18 17.89
C GLY A 517 -11.34 -15.65 18.18
N ARG A 518 -11.51 -16.45 17.13
CA ARG A 518 -11.71 -17.90 17.25
C ARG A 518 -10.39 -18.63 17.07
N LYS A 519 -10.14 -19.69 17.85
CA LYS A 519 -8.96 -20.55 17.64
C LYS A 519 -9.11 -21.47 16.43
N THR A 520 -10.33 -21.97 16.21
CA THR A 520 -10.70 -22.85 15.09
C THR A 520 -12.09 -22.45 14.57
N ASP A 521 -12.45 -22.90 13.37
CA ASP A 521 -13.79 -22.64 12.85
C ASP A 521 -14.87 -23.25 13.77
N GLY A 522 -15.92 -22.47 14.05
CA GLY A 522 -17.00 -22.85 14.98
C GLY A 522 -16.70 -22.66 16.47
N ALA A 523 -15.44 -22.52 16.89
CA ALA A 523 -15.06 -22.29 18.30
C ALA A 523 -15.59 -20.94 18.83
N PRO A 524 -15.82 -20.78 20.15
CA PRO A 524 -16.24 -19.51 20.72
C PRO A 524 -15.21 -18.40 20.45
N VAL A 525 -15.70 -17.17 20.34
CA VAL A 525 -14.86 -15.97 20.26
C VAL A 525 -14.32 -15.69 21.65
N LEU A 526 -12.99 -15.77 21.81
CA LEU A 526 -12.31 -15.58 23.08
C LEU A 526 -11.22 -14.51 22.96
N PRO A 527 -10.90 -13.79 24.04
CA PRO A 527 -9.75 -12.91 24.08
C PRO A 527 -8.44 -13.67 23.85
N PHE A 528 -7.50 -13.05 23.15
CA PHE A 528 -6.15 -13.56 22.93
C PHE A 528 -5.11 -12.47 23.19
N VAL A 529 -3.87 -12.90 23.44
CA VAL A 529 -2.72 -12.02 23.69
C VAL A 529 -2.17 -11.48 22.36
N THR A 530 -1.96 -10.18 22.29
CA THR A 530 -1.46 -9.41 21.15
C THR A 530 -0.37 -8.43 21.62
N GLY A 531 0.19 -7.59 20.75
CA GLY A 531 1.09 -6.51 21.20
C GLY A 531 2.44 -7.00 21.72
N GLN A 532 3.06 -7.94 21.01
CA GLN A 532 4.38 -8.48 21.37
C GLN A 532 5.49 -7.75 20.61
N VAL A 533 6.64 -7.60 21.26
CA VAL A 533 7.83 -6.92 20.70
C VAL A 533 8.61 -7.88 19.81
N SER A 534 9.15 -7.37 18.71
CA SER A 534 10.03 -8.10 17.80
C SER A 534 11.20 -7.23 17.34
N GLU A 535 12.33 -7.85 17.02
CA GLU A 535 13.52 -7.13 16.50
C GLU A 535 13.31 -6.56 15.09
N GLY A 536 12.45 -7.21 14.28
CA GLY A 536 12.15 -6.82 12.91
C GLY A 536 10.65 -6.64 12.63
N PRO A 537 10.30 -6.19 11.41
CA PRO A 537 8.92 -6.03 10.99
C PRO A 537 8.18 -7.37 10.96
N PRO A 538 6.91 -7.41 11.40
CA PRO A 538 6.17 -8.65 11.44
C PRO A 538 5.77 -9.11 10.05
N ILE A 539 5.60 -10.41 9.92
CA ILE A 539 4.98 -11.06 8.76
C ILE A 539 3.53 -11.36 9.10
N PHE A 540 2.62 -11.05 8.17
CA PHE A 540 1.23 -11.43 8.26
C PHE A 540 0.91 -12.49 7.20
N THR A 541 0.26 -13.57 7.62
CA THR A 541 -0.20 -14.63 6.72
C THR A 541 -1.69 -14.82 6.78
N ARG A 542 -2.27 -15.13 5.63
CA ARG A 542 -3.67 -15.48 5.48
C ARG A 542 -3.77 -16.79 4.72
N GLU A 543 -4.31 -17.79 5.37
CA GLU A 543 -4.60 -19.09 4.78
C GLU A 543 -6.11 -19.22 4.57
N THR A 544 -6.52 -19.74 3.41
CA THR A 544 -7.93 -20.03 3.15
C THR A 544 -8.26 -21.40 3.70
N LEU A 545 -9.23 -21.47 4.61
CA LEU A 545 -9.75 -22.72 5.15
C LEU A 545 -11.00 -23.17 4.37
N PRO A 546 -11.37 -24.46 4.44
CA PRO A 546 -12.61 -24.95 3.86
C PRO A 546 -13.82 -24.12 4.32
N GLY A 547 -14.52 -23.52 3.35
CA GLY A 547 -15.71 -22.71 3.56
C GLY A 547 -16.90 -23.25 2.77
N MET A 548 -18.03 -22.54 2.85
CA MET A 548 -19.20 -22.81 2.02
C MET A 548 -19.20 -21.88 0.82
N THR A 549 -18.93 -22.37 -0.37
CA THR A 549 -19.07 -21.58 -1.59
C THR A 549 -20.55 -21.35 -1.90
N PRO A 550 -21.01 -20.11 -2.08
CA PRO A 550 -22.41 -19.85 -2.38
C PRO A 550 -22.79 -20.32 -3.79
N GLN A 551 -23.88 -21.06 -3.90
CA GLN A 551 -24.61 -21.27 -5.17
C GLN A 551 -25.50 -20.06 -5.48
N ALA A 552 -25.92 -19.93 -6.74
CA ALA A 552 -26.91 -18.93 -7.15
C ALA A 552 -28.18 -19.01 -6.29
N GLY A 553 -28.61 -17.87 -5.75
CA GLY A 553 -29.72 -17.75 -4.80
C GLY A 553 -29.38 -18.06 -3.34
N SER A 554 -28.13 -18.42 -3.01
CA SER A 554 -27.75 -18.87 -1.66
C SER A 554 -26.65 -18.03 -1.00
N ALA A 555 -26.57 -18.14 0.33
CA ALA A 555 -25.49 -17.59 1.13
C ALA A 555 -24.38 -18.63 1.33
N GLY A 556 -23.15 -18.17 1.35
CA GLY A 556 -21.94 -18.93 1.61
C GLY A 556 -21.15 -18.30 2.75
N ARG A 557 -19.99 -18.89 3.02
CA ARG A 557 -19.07 -18.45 4.06
C ARG A 557 -17.65 -18.71 3.63
N GLU A 558 -16.83 -17.67 3.66
CA GLU A 558 -15.38 -17.80 3.53
C GLU A 558 -14.77 -17.78 4.92
N VAL A 559 -13.80 -18.66 5.14
CA VAL A 559 -13.11 -18.85 6.42
C VAL A 559 -11.61 -18.73 6.16
N HIS A 560 -10.92 -17.97 7.00
CA HIS A 560 -9.49 -17.75 6.89
C HIS A 560 -8.80 -17.91 8.23
N ALA A 561 -7.66 -18.59 8.25
CA ALA A 561 -6.71 -18.52 9.35
C ALA A 561 -5.78 -17.33 9.10
N LEU A 562 -5.74 -16.41 10.07
CA LEU A 562 -4.90 -15.24 10.07
C LEU A 562 -3.82 -15.43 11.12
N ALA A 563 -2.56 -15.25 10.75
CA ALA A 563 -1.46 -15.33 11.70
C ALA A 563 -0.49 -14.16 11.55
N LEU A 564 -0.01 -13.70 12.69
CA LEU A 564 1.01 -12.66 12.81
C LEU A 564 2.27 -13.29 13.37
N TRP A 565 3.42 -13.00 12.75
CA TRP A 565 4.70 -13.63 13.07
C TRP A 565 5.77 -12.56 13.30
N ALA A 566 6.58 -12.74 14.34
CA ALA A 566 7.84 -12.03 14.52
C ALA A 566 8.93 -12.78 13.76
N VAL A 567 9.90 -12.05 13.19
CA VAL A 567 11.04 -12.65 12.52
C VAL A 567 12.33 -12.22 13.21
N GLU A 568 13.09 -13.19 13.67
CA GLU A 568 14.36 -12.99 14.36
C GLU A 568 15.36 -14.03 13.86
N ASN A 569 16.54 -13.59 13.42
CA ASN A 569 17.63 -14.47 12.97
C ASN A 569 17.21 -15.55 11.95
N GLY A 570 16.32 -15.19 11.02
CA GLY A 570 15.82 -16.12 9.98
C GLY A 570 14.77 -17.12 10.46
N VAL A 571 14.24 -16.96 11.68
CA VAL A 571 13.16 -17.80 12.22
C VAL A 571 11.93 -16.94 12.48
N ALA A 572 10.78 -17.39 11.98
CA ALA A 572 9.49 -16.79 12.26
C ALA A 572 8.85 -17.45 13.49
N THR A 573 8.49 -16.66 14.51
CA THR A 573 7.75 -17.12 15.69
C THR A 573 6.34 -16.53 15.68
N ARG A 574 5.32 -17.36 15.88
CA ARG A 574 3.91 -16.94 15.82
C ARG A 574 3.55 -16.10 17.05
N LEU A 575 3.10 -14.87 16.81
CA LEU A 575 2.67 -13.93 17.84
C LEU A 575 1.17 -14.06 18.15
N ALA A 576 0.36 -14.21 17.09
CA ALA A 576 -1.09 -14.32 17.20
C ALA A 576 -1.64 -15.20 16.07
N HIS A 577 -2.74 -15.89 16.35
CA HIS A 577 -3.48 -16.69 15.38
C HIS A 577 -4.98 -16.62 15.66
N VAL A 578 -5.76 -16.33 14.62
CA VAL A 578 -7.23 -16.29 14.70
C VAL A 578 -7.85 -16.89 13.43
N VAL A 579 -9.00 -17.54 13.60
CA VAL A 579 -9.86 -17.97 12.50
C VAL A 579 -10.99 -16.97 12.35
N ALA A 580 -10.98 -16.25 11.24
CA ALA A 580 -11.96 -15.22 10.91
C ALA A 580 -12.84 -15.69 9.75
N SER A 581 -14.12 -15.30 9.77
CA SER A 581 -15.04 -15.65 8.68
C SER A 581 -15.87 -14.46 8.20
N ARG A 582 -16.24 -14.49 6.93
CA ARG A 582 -17.19 -13.54 6.34
C ARG A 582 -18.29 -14.27 5.58
N ARG A 583 -19.49 -13.70 5.61
CA ARG A 583 -20.59 -14.20 4.78
C ARG A 583 -20.39 -13.75 3.35
N THR A 584 -20.54 -14.71 2.45
CA THR A 584 -20.65 -14.45 1.02
C THR A 584 -22.07 -14.80 0.57
N GLY A 585 -22.46 -14.34 -0.60
CA GLY A 585 -23.74 -14.67 -1.20
C GLY A 585 -23.62 -14.59 -2.70
N ARG A 586 -24.48 -15.32 -3.41
CA ARG A 586 -24.55 -15.25 -4.86
C ARG A 586 -26.01 -15.13 -5.25
N LEU A 587 -26.40 -14.00 -5.80
CA LEU A 587 -27.64 -13.85 -6.56
C LEU A 587 -27.45 -14.53 -7.93
N ALA A 588 -28.54 -14.97 -8.58
CA ALA A 588 -28.48 -15.71 -9.86
C ALA A 588 -27.65 -15.02 -10.96
N TRP A 589 -27.57 -13.70 -10.90
CA TRP A 589 -26.81 -12.81 -11.80
C TRP A 589 -25.58 -12.13 -11.16
N ARG A 590 -25.24 -12.38 -9.88
CA ARG A 590 -24.18 -11.60 -9.19
C ARG A 590 -23.66 -12.22 -7.90
N GLU A 591 -22.37 -12.07 -7.60
CA GLU A 591 -21.81 -12.36 -6.27
C GLU A 591 -21.87 -11.13 -5.34
N LEU A 592 -22.10 -11.36 -4.05
CA LEU A 592 -22.15 -10.40 -2.96
C LEU A 592 -21.21 -10.87 -1.85
N ALA A 593 -20.41 -9.97 -1.28
CA ALA A 593 -19.63 -10.24 -0.07
C ALA A 593 -20.11 -9.30 1.03
N GLY A 594 -20.49 -9.86 2.18
CA GLY A 594 -20.81 -9.08 3.39
C GLY A 594 -19.55 -8.78 4.21
N PRO A 595 -19.63 -7.86 5.18
CA PRO A 595 -18.54 -7.64 6.13
C PRO A 595 -18.26 -8.91 6.94
N ALA A 596 -17.04 -9.02 7.47
CA ALA A 596 -16.68 -10.10 8.38
C ALA A 596 -17.66 -10.13 9.56
N LYS A 597 -18.16 -11.32 9.91
CA LYS A 597 -18.95 -11.51 11.12
C LYS A 597 -18.15 -12.38 12.05
N GLU A 598 -17.52 -11.75 13.03
CA GLU A 598 -17.42 -12.40 14.32
C GLU A 598 -18.78 -12.22 14.95
N THR A 599 -19.59 -13.28 14.99
CA THR A 599 -20.77 -13.23 15.85
C THR A 599 -20.27 -12.93 17.25
N ALA A 600 -20.62 -11.75 17.77
CA ALA A 600 -20.48 -11.47 19.19
C ALA A 600 -21.07 -12.66 19.96
N PRO A 601 -20.45 -13.07 21.08
CA PRO A 601 -21.01 -14.12 21.93
C PRO A 601 -22.47 -13.82 22.31
#